data_AF-A0AAD9QPS8-F1
#
_entry.id   AF-A0AAD9QPS8-F1
#
_cell.length_a   1.000
_cell.length_b   1.000
_cell.length_c   1.000
_cell.angle_alpha   90.00
_cell.angle_beta   90.00
_cell.angle_gamma   90.00
#
_symmetry.space_group_name_H-M   'P 1'
#
loop_
_entity.id
_entity.type
_entity.pdbx_description
1 polymer ?
#
loop_
_entity_poly.entity_id
_entity_poly.type
_entity_poly.pdbx_seq_one_letter_code
_entity_poly.pdbx_strand_id
1 'polypeptide(L)'
;MIGSAKCQDDLSECSLHTPHSLLFSGHSLKCFFCASSSSWDDCKTQKITCESSADARCYKAYVKTKLREDTYTVYERGCLTEALCKTVKTSSLCKGKEDCQVNCCSGDLCNTAATKVVSAVFLVLCAFLASVMIQ
;
A
#
# COMPACT_ATOMS: atom_id res chain seq x y z
N MET A 1 3.64 -47.52 -15.85
CA MET A 1 3.44 -48.51 -14.77
C MET A 1 3.84 -47.84 -13.46
N ILE A 2 2.83 -47.65 -12.60
CA ILE A 2 2.86 -47.55 -11.14
C ILE A 2 4.09 -46.86 -10.52
N GLY A 3 3.93 -45.59 -10.16
CA GLY A 3 4.80 -44.91 -9.21
C GLY A 3 3.90 -44.34 -8.10
N SER A 4 3.89 -45.00 -6.95
CA SER A 4 3.02 -44.70 -5.82
C SER A 4 3.20 -43.26 -5.32
N ALA A 5 2.09 -42.52 -5.22
CA ALA A 5 2.05 -41.28 -4.47
C ALA A 5 2.25 -41.59 -2.98
N LYS A 6 3.37 -41.14 -2.42
CA LYS A 6 3.58 -41.09 -0.97
C LYS A 6 3.35 -39.63 -0.57
N CYS A 7 2.12 -39.30 -0.18
CA CYS A 7 1.87 -38.09 0.59
C CYS A 7 2.31 -38.37 2.01
N GLN A 8 3.42 -37.76 2.44
CA GLN A 8 3.80 -37.73 3.83
C GLN A 8 3.14 -36.49 4.43
N ASP A 9 2.30 -36.70 5.43
CA ASP A 9 1.61 -35.66 6.19
C ASP A 9 2.59 -34.58 6.70
N ASP A 10 2.09 -33.34 6.69
CA ASP A 10 2.70 -32.07 7.12
C ASP A 10 3.54 -31.28 6.09
N LEU A 11 3.06 -30.05 5.83
CA LEU A 11 3.61 -28.93 5.04
C LEU A 11 3.47 -28.96 3.50
N SER A 12 2.39 -28.33 3.04
CA SER A 12 2.16 -27.42 1.90
C SER A 12 3.09 -27.32 0.66
N GLU A 13 4.01 -28.22 0.37
CA GLU A 13 4.87 -28.09 -0.82
C GLU A 13 4.91 -29.36 -1.68
N CYS A 14 4.07 -29.41 -2.71
CA CYS A 14 4.28 -30.28 -3.86
C CYS A 14 5.28 -29.60 -4.81
N SER A 15 6.57 -29.92 -4.73
CA SER A 15 7.56 -29.43 -5.70
C SER A 15 7.64 -30.35 -6.93
N LEU A 16 7.34 -29.82 -8.11
CA LEU A 16 7.56 -30.49 -9.40
C LEU A 16 9.03 -30.26 -9.82
N HIS A 17 9.88 -31.28 -9.70
CA HIS A 17 11.27 -31.21 -10.17
C HIS A 17 11.32 -31.29 -11.71
N THR A 18 11.67 -30.18 -12.36
CA THR A 18 12.25 -30.15 -13.72
C THR A 18 13.59 -29.40 -13.70
N PRO A 19 14.57 -29.78 -14.55
CA PRO A 19 15.99 -29.47 -14.33
C PRO A 19 16.44 -28.11 -14.88
N HIS A 20 15.68 -27.04 -14.67
CA HIS A 20 16.12 -25.65 -14.91
C HIS A 20 15.57 -24.75 -13.80
N SER A 21 16.16 -24.86 -12.61
CA SER A 21 15.75 -24.19 -11.38
C SER A 21 16.10 -22.68 -11.40
N LEU A 22 15.24 -21.85 -12.00
CA LEU A 22 15.17 -20.44 -11.63
C LEU A 22 14.48 -20.37 -10.26
N LEU A 23 15.29 -20.17 -9.21
CA LEU A 23 14.80 -19.86 -7.87
C LEU A 23 14.08 -18.50 -7.95
N PHE A 24 12.75 -18.52 -8.09
CA PHE A 24 11.96 -17.33 -7.78
C PHE A 24 11.98 -17.16 -6.26
N SER A 25 12.95 -16.41 -5.75
CA SER A 25 12.82 -15.80 -4.43
C SER A 25 11.63 -14.85 -4.53
N GLY A 26 10.44 -15.31 -4.13
CA GLY A 26 9.27 -14.45 -4.01
C GLY A 26 9.52 -13.45 -2.89
N HIS A 27 9.96 -12.24 -3.24
CA HIS A 27 10.04 -11.14 -2.28
C HIS A 27 8.62 -10.66 -1.98
N SER A 28 8.15 -10.87 -0.75
CA SER A 28 6.86 -10.34 -0.30
C SER A 28 6.91 -8.81 -0.23
N LEU A 29 5.90 -8.16 -0.78
CA LEU A 29 5.79 -6.69 -0.84
C LEU A 29 5.74 -6.10 0.57
N LYS A 30 6.50 -5.03 0.82
CA LYS A 30 6.41 -4.26 2.07
C LYS A 30 5.59 -2.99 1.87
N CYS A 31 4.74 -2.63 2.83
CA CYS A 31 3.91 -1.42 2.78
C CYS A 31 3.92 -0.68 4.12
N PHE A 32 3.51 0.58 4.12
CA PHE A 32 3.13 1.25 5.36
C PHE A 32 1.71 0.86 5.77
N PHE A 33 1.51 0.69 7.07
CA PHE A 33 0.20 0.51 7.69
C PHE A 33 -0.05 1.58 8.75
N CYS A 34 -1.25 2.13 8.78
CA CYS A 34 -1.78 2.97 9.85
C CYS A 34 -3.29 3.14 9.68
N ALA A 35 -3.97 3.52 10.75
CA ALA A 35 -5.36 3.95 10.73
C ALA A 35 -5.53 5.16 11.66
N SER A 36 -6.29 6.17 11.24
CA SER A 36 -6.64 7.34 12.04
C SER A 36 -8.01 7.88 11.63
N SER A 37 -8.74 8.48 12.58
CA SER A 37 -9.98 9.19 12.31
C SER A 37 -9.81 10.71 12.19
N SER A 38 -8.64 11.26 12.53
CA SER A 38 -8.41 12.69 12.66
C SER A 38 -7.64 13.30 11.48
N SER A 39 -6.50 12.71 11.10
CA SER A 39 -5.64 13.26 10.05
C SER A 39 -4.62 12.25 9.52
N TRP A 40 -3.97 12.59 8.40
CA TRP A 40 -2.81 11.83 7.90
C TRP A 40 -1.60 11.90 8.82
N ASP A 41 -1.41 12.99 9.54
CA ASP A 41 -0.28 13.19 10.46
C ASP A 41 -0.44 12.34 11.72
N ASP A 42 -1.68 12.15 12.18
CA ASP A 42 -2.01 11.25 13.29
C ASP A 42 -1.98 9.77 12.88
N CYS A 43 -1.95 9.46 11.59
CA CYS A 43 -1.83 8.11 11.04
C CYS A 43 -0.37 7.62 11.17
N LYS A 44 0.06 7.35 12.40
CA LYS A 44 1.42 6.91 12.74
C LYS A 44 1.77 5.62 12.02
N THR A 45 2.67 5.70 11.04
CA THR A 45 2.98 4.59 10.14
C THR A 45 3.90 3.57 10.79
N GLN A 46 3.61 2.30 10.51
CA GLN A 46 4.53 1.19 10.72
C GLN A 46 4.78 0.45 9.40
N LYS A 47 5.94 -0.18 9.26
CA LYS A 47 6.25 -1.00 8.08
C LYS A 47 5.72 -2.41 8.30
N ILE A 48 4.97 -2.93 7.35
CA ILE A 48 4.44 -4.30 7.36
C ILE A 48 4.88 -5.03 6.10
N THR A 49 4.99 -6.35 6.19
CA THR A 49 5.12 -7.24 5.03
C THR A 49 3.72 -7.72 4.67
N CYS A 50 3.29 -7.48 3.43
CA CYS A 50 2.02 -8.02 2.93
C CYS A 50 2.09 -9.55 2.84
N GLU A 51 0.93 -10.20 2.95
CA GLU A 51 0.81 -11.62 2.70
C GLU A 51 1.37 -11.98 1.31
N SER A 52 2.16 -13.06 1.25
CA SER A 52 2.90 -13.47 0.06
C SER A 52 1.97 -13.82 -1.09
N SER A 53 1.71 -12.82 -1.93
CA SER A 53 0.94 -12.95 -3.17
C SER A 53 1.58 -12.08 -4.25
N ALA A 54 1.65 -12.60 -5.47
CA ALA A 54 2.13 -11.84 -6.63
C ALA A 54 1.27 -10.58 -6.90
N ASP A 55 0.02 -10.60 -6.42
CA ASP A 55 -0.98 -9.57 -6.66
C ASP A 55 -1.10 -8.56 -5.50
N ALA A 56 -0.22 -8.63 -4.50
CA ALA A 56 -0.21 -7.66 -3.41
C ALA A 56 0.05 -6.23 -3.95
N ARG A 57 -0.69 -5.27 -3.41
CA ARG A 57 -0.55 -3.83 -3.68
C ARG A 57 -0.57 -3.10 -2.35
N CYS A 58 0.26 -2.06 -2.22
CA CYS A 58 0.08 -1.12 -1.12
C CYS A 58 -1.10 -0.21 -1.44
N TYR A 59 -1.88 0.17 -0.43
CA TYR A 59 -2.94 1.17 -0.60
C TYR A 59 -2.82 2.32 0.40
N LYS A 60 -3.43 3.44 0.02
CA LYS A 60 -3.67 4.62 0.84
C LYS A 60 -5.13 5.04 0.61
N ALA A 61 -5.92 5.06 1.67
CA ALA A 61 -7.35 5.36 1.62
C ALA A 61 -7.70 6.56 2.51
N TYR A 62 -8.52 7.47 1.99
CA TYR A 62 -9.26 8.46 2.75
C TYR A 62 -10.75 8.27 2.47
N VAL A 63 -11.55 8.18 3.52
CA VAL A 63 -13.00 8.01 3.42
C VAL A 63 -13.66 9.04 4.33
N LYS A 64 -14.63 9.78 3.78
CA LYS A 64 -15.51 10.69 4.52
C LYS A 64 -16.94 10.18 4.43
N THR A 65 -17.54 9.91 5.57
CA THR A 65 -18.93 9.47 5.68
C THR A 65 -19.72 10.46 6.52
N LYS A 66 -20.92 10.81 6.06
CA LYS A 66 -21.89 11.53 6.88
C LYS A 66 -22.89 10.54 7.47
N LEU A 67 -23.06 10.55 8.78
CA LEU A 67 -24.07 9.77 9.48
C LEU A 67 -24.90 10.73 10.32
N ARG A 68 -26.16 10.95 9.91
CA ARG A 68 -27.03 12.01 10.46
C ARG A 68 -26.39 13.40 10.28
N GLU A 69 -26.15 14.14 11.36
CA GLU A 69 -25.53 15.46 11.33
C GLU A 69 -24.00 15.38 11.48
N ASP A 70 -23.46 14.23 11.88
CA ASP A 70 -22.05 14.05 12.15
C ASP A 70 -21.27 13.60 10.90
N THR A 71 -20.02 14.06 10.84
CA THR A 71 -19.06 13.70 9.79
C THR A 71 -17.95 12.84 10.39
N TYR A 72 -17.69 11.69 9.76
CA TYR A 72 -16.65 10.77 10.16
C TYR A 72 -15.62 10.64 9.04
N THR A 73 -14.35 10.79 9.39
CA THR A 73 -13.22 10.62 8.48
C THR A 73 -12.41 9.40 8.88
N VAL A 74 -11.87 8.71 7.88
CA VAL A 74 -10.95 7.59 8.05
C VAL A 74 -9.76 7.81 7.12
N TYR A 75 -8.57 7.68 7.69
CA TYR A 75 -7.28 7.73 7.02
C TYR A 75 -6.61 6.38 7.24
N GLU A 76 -6.31 5.65 6.16
CA GLU A 76 -5.78 4.30 6.29
C GLU A 76 -4.69 4.01 5.24
N ARG A 77 -3.75 3.14 5.62
CA ARG A 77 -2.76 2.53 4.74
C ARG A 77 -2.64 1.06 5.05
N GLY A 78 -2.30 0.26 4.04
CA GLY A 78 -2.00 -1.14 4.25
C GLY A 78 -1.75 -1.88 2.95
N CYS A 79 -2.13 -3.16 2.95
CA CYS A 79 -2.06 -4.06 1.80
C CYS A 79 -3.46 -4.40 1.28
N LEU A 80 -3.60 -4.48 -0.04
CA LEU A 80 -4.76 -5.06 -0.73
C LEU A 80 -4.28 -5.98 -1.84
N THR A 81 -5.17 -6.83 -2.34
CA THR A 81 -4.94 -7.50 -3.62
C THR A 81 -5.23 -6.53 -4.77
N GLU A 82 -4.67 -6.79 -5.95
CA GLU A 82 -4.98 -6.02 -7.16
C GLU A 82 -6.49 -6.02 -7.49
N ALA A 83 -7.16 -7.16 -7.31
CA ALA A 83 -8.61 -7.28 -7.54
C ALA A 83 -9.42 -6.37 -6.60
N LEU A 84 -9.08 -6.34 -5.31
CA LEU A 84 -9.72 -5.44 -4.35
C LEU A 84 -9.40 -3.98 -4.68
N CYS A 85 -8.15 -3.67 -5.06
CA CYS A 85 -7.80 -2.31 -5.46
C CYS A 85 -8.65 -1.78 -6.63
N LYS A 86 -8.94 -2.62 -7.63
CA LYS A 86 -9.77 -2.23 -8.79
C LYS A 86 -11.24 -2.01 -8.42
N THR A 87 -11.74 -2.74 -7.42
CA THR A 87 -13.16 -2.76 -7.05
C THR A 87 -13.48 -1.91 -5.82
N VAL A 88 -12.48 -1.46 -5.06
CA VAL A 88 -12.70 -0.74 -3.79
C VAL A 88 -13.56 0.51 -3.96
N LYS A 89 -13.40 1.23 -5.08
CA LYS A 89 -14.18 2.44 -5.40
C LYS A 89 -15.67 2.17 -5.59
N THR A 90 -16.04 0.98 -6.06
CA THR A 90 -17.43 0.57 -6.27
C THR A 90 -17.97 -0.32 -5.15
N SER A 91 -17.10 -0.79 -4.25
CA SER A 91 -17.44 -1.59 -3.08
C SER A 91 -18.15 -0.77 -1.99
N SER A 92 -18.71 -1.45 -0.98
CA SER A 92 -19.37 -0.82 0.19
C SER A 92 -18.46 0.11 1.00
N LEU A 93 -17.14 -0.01 0.88
CA LEU A 93 -16.19 0.92 1.51
C LEU A 93 -16.34 2.35 0.99
N CYS A 94 -16.52 2.52 -0.32
CA CYS A 94 -16.65 3.84 -0.97
C CYS A 94 -18.08 4.17 -1.44
N LYS A 95 -18.91 3.17 -1.71
CA LYS A 95 -20.25 3.38 -2.26
C LYS A 95 -21.13 4.15 -1.25
N GLY A 96 -21.68 5.27 -1.69
CA GLY A 96 -22.55 6.11 -0.87
C GLY A 96 -21.82 6.94 0.20
N LYS A 97 -20.48 7.01 0.13
CA LYS A 97 -19.68 7.91 0.98
C LYS A 97 -19.64 9.31 0.39
N GLU A 98 -19.43 10.31 1.24
CA GLU A 98 -19.36 11.72 0.83
C GLU A 98 -18.10 11.99 0.02
N ASP A 99 -16.97 11.43 0.46
CA ASP A 99 -15.71 11.41 -0.26
C ASP A 99 -15.04 10.04 -0.07
N CYS A 100 -14.43 9.51 -1.12
CA CYS A 100 -13.64 8.29 -1.06
C CYS A 100 -12.47 8.37 -2.03
N GLN A 101 -11.26 8.46 -1.48
CA GLN A 101 -10.02 8.49 -2.23
C GLN A 101 -9.21 7.26 -1.88
N VAL A 102 -9.13 6.31 -2.81
CA VAL A 102 -8.27 5.13 -2.67
C VAL A 102 -7.26 5.11 -3.80
N ASN A 103 -5.99 5.07 -3.43
CA ASN A 103 -4.86 4.91 -4.35
C ASN A 103 -4.09 3.65 -3.99
N CYS A 104 -3.75 2.85 -4.99
CA CYS A 104 -2.86 1.72 -4.82
C CYS A 104 -1.62 1.88 -5.69
N CYS A 105 -0.56 1.19 -5.29
CA CYS A 105 0.70 1.18 -6.00
C CYS A 105 1.41 -0.16 -5.79
N SER A 106 2.40 -0.41 -6.64
CA SER A 106 3.29 -1.56 -6.55
C SER A 106 4.70 -1.09 -6.18
N GLY A 107 5.45 -1.94 -5.49
CA GLY A 107 6.80 -1.64 -5.01
C GLY A 107 6.84 -1.31 -3.52
N ASP A 108 7.96 -1.65 -2.89
CA ASP A 108 8.11 -1.53 -1.44
C ASP A 108 7.87 -0.10 -0.95
N LEU A 109 7.01 0.02 0.06
CA LEU A 109 6.68 1.25 0.78
C LEU A 109 6.13 2.37 -0.12
N CYS A 110 5.62 2.03 -1.31
CA CYS A 110 5.15 3.00 -2.30
C CYS A 110 3.96 3.83 -1.82
N ASN A 111 3.18 3.31 -0.86
CA ASN A 111 2.10 4.05 -0.20
C ASN A 111 2.63 5.00 0.87
N THR A 112 3.76 5.65 0.61
CA THR A 112 4.37 6.64 1.49
C THR A 112 3.40 7.79 1.77
N ALA A 113 3.61 8.49 2.89
CA ALA A 113 2.96 9.77 3.08
C ALA A 113 3.28 10.65 1.87
N ALA A 114 2.37 11.55 1.52
CA ALA A 114 2.77 12.65 0.67
C ALA A 114 3.77 13.44 1.52
N THR A 115 5.03 12.98 1.58
CA THR A 115 6.15 13.81 1.98
C THR A 115 5.97 15.04 1.13
N LYS A 116 5.86 16.20 1.76
CA LYS A 116 5.81 17.45 1.02
C LYS A 116 6.98 17.38 0.07
N VAL A 117 6.71 17.18 -1.22
CA VAL A 117 7.74 17.17 -2.25
C VAL A 117 8.08 18.64 -2.38
N VAL A 118 8.88 19.12 -1.44
CA VAL A 118 9.49 20.42 -1.56
C VAL A 118 10.41 20.24 -2.75
N SER A 119 10.02 20.78 -3.90
CA SER A 119 10.85 20.69 -5.09
C SER A 119 12.23 21.21 -4.73
N ALA A 120 13.27 20.41 -4.99
CA ALA A 120 14.65 20.85 -4.80
C ALA A 120 14.91 22.18 -5.55
N VAL A 121 14.20 22.39 -6.66
CA VAL A 121 14.21 23.64 -7.44
C VAL A 121 13.70 24.83 -6.61
N PHE A 122 12.63 24.67 -5.84
CA PHE A 122 12.12 25.73 -4.95
C PHE A 122 13.12 26.06 -3.84
N LEU A 123 13.80 25.05 -3.27
CA LEU A 123 14.81 25.27 -2.23
C LEU A 123 16.01 26.06 -2.78
N VAL A 124 16.49 25.71 -3.98
CA VAL A 124 17.61 26.41 -4.63
C VAL A 124 17.23 27.85 -5.01
N LEU A 125 16.02 28.07 -5.53
CA LEU A 125 15.49 29.41 -5.83
C LEU A 125 15.40 30.28 -4.58
N CYS A 126 14.88 29.74 -3.46
CA CYS A 126 14.81 30.49 -2.21
C CYS A 126 16.20 30.87 -1.69
N ALA A 127 17.19 29.98 -1.78
CA ALA A 127 18.55 30.27 -1.36
C ALA A 127 19.20 31.38 -2.21
N PHE A 128 18.99 31.35 -3.54
CA PHE A 128 19.50 32.37 -4.46
C PHE A 128 18.88 33.76 -4.21
N LEU A 129 17.57 33.83 -3.98
CA LEU A 129 16.92 35.10 -3.65
C LEU A 129 17.40 35.67 -2.32
N ALA A 130 17.61 34.82 -1.31
CA ALA A 130 18.16 35.25 -0.03
C ALA A 130 19.57 35.84 -0.19
N SER A 131 20.45 35.22 -0.97
CA SER A 131 21.80 35.77 -1.19
C SER A 131 21.81 37.11 -1.93
N VAL A 132 20.87 37.32 -2.87
CA VAL A 132 20.75 38.59 -3.61
C VAL A 132 20.21 39.72 -2.74
N MET A 133 19.34 39.42 -1.77
CA MET A 133 18.84 40.43 -0.82
C MET A 133 19.81 40.79 0.30
N ILE A 134 20.88 40.00 0.49
CA ILE A 134 21.92 40.19 1.52
C ILE A 134 23.10 41.03 0.98
N GLN A 135 23.12 41.35 -0.32
CA GLN A 135 24.14 42.16 -0.99
C GLN A 135 23.67 43.59 -1.22
#